data_AF-A0A820X8G8-F1
#
_entry.id   AF-A0A820X8G8-F1
#
_cell.length_a   1.000
_cell.length_b   1.000
_cell.length_c   1.000
_cell.angle_alpha   90.00
_cell.angle_beta   90.00
_cell.angle_gamma   90.00
#
_symmetry.space_group_name_H-M   'P 1'
#
loop_
_entity.id
_entity.type
_entity.pdbx_description
1 polymer ?
#
loop_
_entity_poly.entity_id
_entity_poly.type
_entity_poly.pdbx_seq_one_letter_code
_entity_poly.pdbx_strand_id
1 'polypeptide(L)'
;MNINRIRRVPDLKIRLAGKSIPLEKYAIKQCEHFLEQKWLFLPALELVYLMNGFYILAHDHNKLQESLNIVNNALKDVELNHTNDQFYADSYGSGLLLRGVLLHFLHRYDEAHENFDEIINMSKQFDEKS
;
A
#
# COMPACT_ATOMS: atom_id res chain seq x y z
N MET A 1 -3.93 20.19 7.62
CA MET A 1 -3.30 19.28 8.61
C MET A 1 -2.07 19.97 9.21
N ASN A 2 -1.89 19.99 10.53
CA ASN A 2 -0.76 20.71 11.15
C ASN A 2 0.51 19.84 11.12
N ILE A 3 1.48 20.18 10.27
CA ILE A 3 2.73 19.43 10.03
C ILE A 3 3.50 19.14 11.33
N ASN A 4 3.40 20.05 12.32
CA ASN A 4 4.06 19.87 13.62
C ASN A 4 3.52 18.67 14.41
N ARG A 5 2.28 18.24 14.17
CA ARG A 5 1.71 17.05 14.82
C ARG A 5 2.23 15.75 14.19
N ILE A 6 2.42 15.75 12.87
CA ILE A 6 2.92 14.58 12.11
C ILE A 6 4.34 14.23 12.57
N ARG A 7 5.18 15.24 12.77
CA ARG A 7 6.56 15.06 13.24
C ARG A 7 6.68 14.44 14.64
N ARG A 8 5.62 14.51 15.45
CA ARG A 8 5.59 13.94 16.81
C ARG A 8 5.13 12.49 16.85
N VAL A 9 4.64 11.94 15.74
CA VAL A 9 4.15 10.55 15.69
C VAL A 9 5.22 9.53 16.12
N PRO A 10 6.50 9.66 15.76
CA PRO A 10 7.56 8.78 16.27
C PRO A 10 7.72 8.81 17.80
N ASP A 11 7.39 9.93 18.46
CA ASP A 11 7.50 10.10 19.91
C ASP A 11 6.33 9.44 20.67
N LEU A 12 5.22 9.16 19.96
CA LEU A 12 4.01 8.58 20.53
C LEU A 12 4.01 7.04 20.51
N LYS A 13 5.05 6.42 19.95
CA LYS A 13 5.13 4.96 19.79
C LYS A 13 5.27 4.25 21.13
N ILE A 14 4.48 3.21 21.35
CA ILE A 14 4.56 2.35 22.52
C ILE A 14 5.34 1.09 22.14
N ARG A 15 6.28 0.70 23.00
CA ARG A 15 7.04 -0.54 22.81
C ARG A 15 6.45 -1.64 23.68
N LEU A 16 5.98 -2.71 23.05
CA LEU A 16 5.61 -3.95 23.73
C LEU A 16 6.81 -4.90 23.66
N ALA A 17 7.32 -5.34 24.82
CA ALA A 17 8.52 -6.18 24.91
C ALA A 17 9.74 -5.61 24.14
N GLY A 18 9.91 -4.28 24.16
CA GLY A 18 11.03 -3.60 23.49
C GLY A 18 10.86 -3.44 21.96
N LYS A 19 9.80 -3.99 21.36
CA LYS A 19 9.50 -3.85 19.93
C LYS A 19 8.28 -2.94 19.71
N SER A 20 8.34 -2.09 18.70
CA SER A 20 7.14 -1.39 18.22
C SER A 20 6.24 -2.34 17.44
N ILE A 21 4.94 -2.21 17.66
CA ILE A 21 3.89 -3.02 17.03
C ILE A 21 3.83 -2.69 15.54
N PRO A 22 3.50 -3.65 14.64
CA PRO A 22 3.46 -3.39 13.19
C PRO A 22 2.64 -2.17 12.78
N LEU A 23 1.49 -1.94 13.44
CA LEU A 23 0.62 -0.81 13.17
C LEU A 23 1.27 0.56 13.43
N GLU A 24 2.02 0.68 14.53
CA GLU A 24 2.72 1.92 14.86
C GLU A 24 3.88 2.18 13.91
N LYS A 25 4.62 1.12 13.54
CA LYS A 25 5.68 1.23 12.53
C LYS A 25 5.11 1.70 11.19
N TYR A 26 3.98 1.14 10.78
CA TYR A 26 3.27 1.58 9.59
C TYR A 26 2.85 3.05 9.68
N ALA A 27 2.23 3.47 10.79
CA ALA A 27 1.81 4.86 10.98
C ALA A 27 2.99 5.85 10.91
N ILE A 28 4.14 5.50 11.51
CA ILE A 28 5.36 6.29 11.42
C ILE A 28 5.84 6.40 9.97
N LYS A 29 5.92 5.27 9.26
CA LYS A 29 6.37 5.22 7.87
C LYS A 29 5.49 6.07 6.94
N GLN A 30 4.17 6.01 7.11
CA GLN A 30 3.22 6.86 6.39
C GLN A 30 3.41 8.35 6.71
N CYS A 31 3.72 8.68 7.96
CA CYS A 31 4.01 10.07 8.33
C CYS A 31 5.31 10.57 7.68
N GLU A 32 6.36 9.75 7.64
CA GLU A 32 7.63 10.05 6.96
C GLU A 32 7.40 10.26 5.46
N HIS A 33 6.73 9.32 4.79
CA HIS A 33 6.41 9.42 3.36
C HIS A 33 5.59 10.69 3.07
N PHE A 34 4.56 10.99 3.86
CA PHE A 34 3.77 12.20 3.68
C PHE A 34 4.57 13.49 3.89
N LEU A 35 5.55 13.50 4.81
CA LEU A 35 6.41 14.66 5.02
C LEU A 35 7.32 14.92 3.81
N GLU A 36 7.71 13.86 3.10
CA GLU A 36 8.59 13.92 1.92
C GLU A 36 7.81 14.22 0.64
N GLN A 37 6.83 13.39 0.26
CA GLN A 37 6.15 13.49 -1.04
C GLN A 37 4.82 14.26 -1.02
N LYS A 38 4.27 14.60 0.16
CA LYS A 38 2.98 15.31 0.35
C LYS A 38 1.71 14.58 -0.06
N TRP A 39 1.81 13.34 -0.52
CA TRP A 39 0.69 12.46 -0.84
C TRP A 39 0.98 11.04 -0.33
N LEU A 40 -0.03 10.17 -0.31
CA LEU A 40 0.10 8.78 0.13
C LEU A 40 -0.74 7.87 -0.77
N PHE A 41 -0.18 6.73 -1.12
CA PHE A 41 -0.85 5.76 -1.97
C PHE A 41 -1.77 4.84 -1.15
N LEU A 42 -3.08 5.10 -1.20
CA LEU A 42 -4.14 4.27 -0.60
C LEU A 42 -3.86 3.77 0.85
N PRO A 43 -3.50 4.65 1.80
CA PRO A 43 -3.06 4.25 3.14
C PRO A 43 -4.14 3.52 3.95
N ALA A 44 -5.43 3.69 3.61
CA ALA A 44 -6.52 2.96 4.24
C ALA A 44 -6.57 1.48 3.78
N LEU A 45 -6.37 1.20 2.50
CA LEU A 45 -6.40 -0.17 1.97
C LEU A 45 -5.15 -0.96 2.37
N GLU A 46 -3.99 -0.31 2.39
CA GLU A 46 -2.77 -0.90 2.97
C GLU A 46 -2.96 -1.29 4.44
N LEU A 47 -3.71 -0.48 5.20
CA LEU A 47 -4.03 -0.79 6.59
C LEU A 47 -4.97 -1.99 6.72
N VAL A 48 -5.98 -2.07 5.84
CA VAL A 48 -6.88 -3.24 5.75
C VAL A 48 -6.07 -4.49 5.45
N TYR A 49 -5.10 -4.42 4.53
CA TYR A 49 -4.20 -5.53 4.25
C TYR A 49 -3.40 -5.96 5.49
N LEU A 50 -2.74 -5.02 6.17
CA LEU A 50 -1.90 -5.29 7.34
C LEU A 50 -2.67 -5.95 8.49
N MET A 51 -3.97 -5.65 8.61
CA MET A 51 -4.85 -6.20 9.63
C MET A 51 -5.62 -7.45 9.18
N ASN A 52 -5.29 -8.04 8.02
CA ASN A 52 -6.03 -9.15 7.40
C ASN A 52 -7.54 -8.83 7.21
N GLY A 53 -7.90 -7.56 7.07
CA GLY A 53 -9.28 -7.09 7.02
C GLY A 53 -10.02 -7.46 5.72
N PHE A 54 -9.31 -7.89 4.67
CA PHE A 54 -9.94 -8.30 3.42
C PHE A 54 -10.86 -9.52 3.58
N TYR A 55 -10.63 -10.40 4.55
CA TYR A 55 -11.56 -11.49 4.85
C TYR A 55 -12.95 -10.96 5.25
N ILE A 56 -13.00 -9.85 5.99
CA ILE A 56 -14.26 -9.20 6.38
C ILE A 56 -14.85 -8.49 5.17
N LEU A 57 -14.03 -7.73 4.43
CA LEU A 57 -14.46 -6.99 3.23
C LEU A 57 -15.04 -7.93 2.16
N ALA A 58 -14.50 -9.14 2.04
CA ALA A 58 -14.90 -10.12 1.05
C ALA A 58 -16.31 -10.69 1.23
N HIS A 59 -16.95 -10.45 2.38
CA HIS A 59 -18.37 -10.80 2.57
C HIS A 59 -19.30 -9.96 1.69
N ASP A 60 -18.83 -8.81 1.20
CA ASP A 60 -19.58 -7.89 0.36
C ASP A 60 -18.87 -7.75 -0.99
N HIS A 61 -19.35 -8.51 -1.97
CA HIS A 61 -18.76 -8.54 -3.31
C HIS A 61 -18.78 -7.16 -3.99
N ASN A 62 -19.80 -6.33 -3.71
CA ASN A 62 -19.88 -4.98 -4.27
C ASN A 62 -18.77 -4.09 -3.71
N LYS A 63 -18.50 -4.17 -2.40
CA LYS A 63 -17.39 -3.42 -1.79
C LYS A 63 -16.02 -3.88 -2.29
N LEU A 64 -15.84 -5.17 -2.59
CA LEU A 64 -14.61 -5.65 -3.22
C LEU A 64 -14.43 -5.03 -4.61
N GLN A 65 -15.48 -5.01 -5.43
CA GLN A 65 -15.44 -4.40 -6.76
C GLN A 65 -15.19 -2.89 -6.71
N GLU A 66 -15.85 -2.18 -5.79
CA GLU A 66 -15.60 -0.75 -5.55
C GLU A 66 -14.15 -0.49 -5.11
N SER A 67 -13.65 -1.31 -4.19
CA SER A 67 -12.25 -1.22 -3.75
C SER A 67 -11.27 -1.47 -4.89
N LEU A 68 -11.58 -2.44 -5.77
CA LEU A 68 -10.78 -2.73 -6.96
C LEU A 68 -10.77 -1.54 -7.92
N ASN A 69 -11.91 -0.87 -8.11
CA ASN A 69 -12.00 0.34 -8.93
C ASN A 69 -11.17 1.49 -8.34
N ILE A 70 -11.19 1.66 -7.02
CA ILE A 70 -10.35 2.64 -6.33
C ILE A 70 -8.86 2.34 -6.58
N VAL A 71 -8.43 1.09 -6.43
CA VAL A 71 -7.04 0.69 -6.69
C VAL A 71 -6.65 0.91 -8.15
N ASN A 72 -7.51 0.54 -9.10
CA ASN A 72 -7.25 0.74 -10.52
C ASN A 72 -7.08 2.23 -10.89
N ASN A 73 -7.91 3.10 -10.32
CA ASN A 73 -7.79 4.53 -10.57
C ASN A 73 -6.53 5.12 -9.94
N ALA A 74 -6.17 4.69 -8.73
CA ALA A 74 -4.94 5.12 -8.07
C ALA A 74 -3.68 4.65 -8.83
N LEU A 75 -3.67 3.41 -9.34
CA LEU A 75 -2.55 2.91 -10.15
C LEU A 75 -2.36 3.74 -11.41
N LYS A 76 -3.44 4.03 -12.15
CA LYS A 76 -3.38 4.91 -13.32
C LYS A 76 -2.86 6.30 -12.98
N ASP A 77 -3.29 6.86 -11.85
CA ASP A 77 -2.81 8.16 -11.37
C ASP A 77 -1.31 8.14 -11.08
N VAL A 78 -0.81 7.08 -10.43
CA VAL A 78 0.62 6.90 -10.16
C VAL A 78 1.44 6.78 -11.45
N GLU A 79 0.98 6.00 -12.41
CA GLU A 79 1.64 5.83 -13.71
C GLU A 79 1.65 7.13 -14.54
N LEU A 80 0.60 7.97 -14.43
CA LEU A 80 0.51 9.20 -15.22
C LEU A 80 1.22 10.39 -14.56
N ASN A 81 1.12 10.51 -13.24
CA ASN A 81 1.49 11.74 -12.53
C ASN A 81 2.72 11.58 -11.64
N HIS A 82 3.13 10.35 -11.30
CA HIS A 82 4.12 10.09 -10.25
C HIS A 82 5.29 9.20 -10.68
N THR A 83 5.48 8.97 -11.99
CA THR A 83 6.57 8.11 -12.52
C THR A 83 7.98 8.59 -12.18
N ASN A 84 8.16 9.89 -11.94
CA ASN A 84 9.44 10.47 -11.56
C ASN A 84 9.60 10.64 -10.03
N ASP A 85 8.59 10.27 -9.24
CA ASP A 85 8.66 10.37 -7.79
C ASP A 85 9.61 9.31 -7.23
N GLN A 86 10.39 9.68 -6.22
CA GLN A 86 11.34 8.77 -5.56
C GLN A 86 10.66 7.49 -5.03
N PHE A 87 9.39 7.59 -4.66
CA PHE A 87 8.58 6.50 -4.12
C PHE A 87 7.64 5.86 -5.15
N TYR A 88 7.86 6.10 -6.43
CA TYR A 88 7.05 5.51 -7.51
C TYR A 88 6.99 3.98 -7.40
N ALA A 89 8.15 3.34 -7.32
CA ALA A 89 8.24 1.89 -7.29
C ALA A 89 7.52 1.28 -6.08
N ASP A 90 7.65 1.91 -4.91
CA ASP A 90 6.95 1.51 -3.69
C ASP A 90 5.43 1.67 -3.86
N SER A 91 4.97 2.82 -4.36
CA SER A 91 3.54 3.12 -4.54
C SER A 91 2.89 2.21 -5.57
N TYR A 92 3.55 2.03 -6.72
CA TYR A 92 3.08 1.15 -7.79
C TYR A 92 3.08 -0.31 -7.34
N GLY A 93 4.15 -0.78 -6.70
CA GLY A 93 4.24 -2.13 -6.14
C GLY A 93 3.17 -2.41 -5.09
N SER A 94 2.92 -1.49 -4.16
CA SER A 94 1.79 -1.57 -3.22
C SER A 94 0.44 -1.64 -3.93
N GLY A 95 0.26 -0.88 -5.01
CA GLY A 95 -0.96 -0.91 -5.82
C GLY A 95 -1.19 -2.24 -6.52
N LEU A 96 -0.15 -2.80 -7.15
CA LEU A 96 -0.21 -4.13 -7.75
C LEU A 96 -0.54 -5.20 -6.71
N LEU A 97 0.06 -5.12 -5.51
CA LEU A 97 -0.20 -6.05 -4.42
C LEU A 97 -1.67 -6.00 -4.00
N LEU A 98 -2.19 -4.80 -3.71
CA LEU A 98 -3.59 -4.61 -3.31
C LEU A 98 -4.56 -5.04 -4.41
N ARG A 99 -4.23 -4.76 -5.67
CA ARG A 99 -5.02 -5.19 -6.84
C ARG A 99 -5.07 -6.71 -6.93
N GLY A 100 -3.91 -7.38 -6.85
CA GLY A 100 -3.81 -8.84 -6.87
C GLY A 100 -4.59 -9.50 -5.74
N VAL A 101 -4.52 -8.96 -4.51
CA VAL A 101 -5.29 -9.45 -3.36
C VAL A 101 -6.80 -9.32 -3.60
N LEU A 102 -7.27 -8.16 -4.07
CA LEU A 102 -8.68 -7.94 -4.39
C LEU A 102 -9.16 -8.89 -5.49
N LEU A 103 -8.39 -9.05 -6.56
CA LEU A 103 -8.68 -9.99 -7.65
C LEU A 103 -8.76 -11.45 -7.16
N HIS A 104 -7.88 -11.84 -6.24
CA HIS A 104 -7.92 -13.14 -5.60
C HIS A 104 -9.23 -13.38 -4.83
N PHE A 105 -9.67 -12.41 -4.01
CA PHE A 105 -10.96 -12.49 -3.31
C PHE A 105 -12.17 -12.45 -4.25
N LEU A 106 -12.00 -11.92 -5.47
CA LEU A 106 -12.99 -11.94 -6.54
C LEU A 106 -12.92 -13.21 -7.41
N HIS A 107 -12.07 -14.17 -7.08
CA HIS A 107 -11.82 -15.41 -7.84
C HIS A 107 -11.27 -15.19 -9.26
N ARG A 108 -10.64 -14.04 -9.53
CA ARG A 108 -9.98 -13.70 -10.79
C ARG A 108 -8.48 -14.03 -10.70
N TYR A 109 -8.18 -15.31 -10.59
CA TYR A 109 -6.85 -15.79 -10.20
C TYR A 109 -5.77 -15.49 -11.22
N ASP A 110 -6.06 -15.61 -12.52
CA ASP A 110 -5.08 -15.36 -13.58
C ASP A 110 -4.60 -13.90 -13.53
N GLU A 111 -5.53 -12.95 -13.44
CA GLU A 111 -5.20 -11.52 -13.32
C GLU A 111 -4.48 -11.21 -11.99
N ALA A 112 -4.83 -11.91 -10.91
CA ALA A 112 -4.13 -11.77 -9.64
C ALA A 112 -2.66 -12.22 -9.76
N HIS A 113 -2.42 -13.35 -10.44
CA HIS A 113 -1.08 -13.88 -10.67
C HIS A 113 -0.24 -12.93 -11.52
N GLU A 114 -0.80 -12.37 -12.59
CA GLU A 114 -0.12 -11.36 -13.43
C GLU A 114 0.39 -10.17 -12.60
N ASN A 115 -0.44 -9.69 -11.66
CA ASN A 115 -0.03 -8.61 -10.75
C ASN A 115 1.13 -9.02 -9.84
N PHE A 116 1.09 -10.25 -9.29
CA PHE A 116 2.17 -10.74 -8.43
C PHE A 116 3.46 -10.98 -9.21
N ASP A 117 3.37 -11.51 -10.42
CA ASP A 117 4.52 -11.71 -11.30
C ASP A 117 5.18 -10.38 -11.68
N GLU A 118 4.39 -9.34 -11.94
CA GLU A 118 4.90 -8.00 -12.21
C GLU A 118 5.71 -7.45 -11.02
N ILE A 119 5.19 -7.58 -9.79
CA ILE A 119 5.92 -7.18 -8.56
C ILE A 119 7.25 -7.95 -8.43
N ILE A 120 7.23 -9.27 -8.66
CA ILE A 120 8.43 -10.10 -8.58
C ILE A 120 9.46 -9.69 -9.64
N ASN A 121 9.00 -9.34 -10.84
CA ASN A 121 9.89 -8.91 -11.91
C ASN A 121 10.47 -7.52 -11.63
N MET A 122 9.69 -6.61 -11.03
CA MET A 122 10.20 -5.33 -10.54
C MET A 122 11.27 -5.53 -9.48
N SER A 123 11.07 -6.41 -8.49
CA SER A 123 12.05 -6.60 -7.41
C SER A 123 13.39 -7.14 -7.92
N LYS A 124 13.38 -8.08 -8.88
CA LYS A 124 14.61 -8.58 -9.53
C LYS A 124 15.44 -7.47 -10.18
N GLN A 125 14.78 -6.51 -10.83
CA GLN A 125 15.48 -5.38 -11.47
C GLN A 125 16.15 -4.44 -10.46
N PHE A 126 15.68 -4.41 -9.20
CA PHE A 126 16.32 -3.66 -8.13
C PHE A 126 17.54 -4.38 -7.56
N ASP A 127 17.45 -5.71 -7.40
CA ASP A 127 18.55 -6.54 -6.90
C ASP A 127 19.73 -6.58 -7.90
N GLU A 128 19.46 -6.54 -9.20
CA GLU A 128 20.50 -6.51 -10.25
C GLU A 128 21.19 -5.14 -10.40
N LYS A 129 20.61 -4.06 -9.86
CA LYS A 129 21.13 -2.68 -9.94
C LYS A 129 21.85 -2.20 -8.67
N SER A 130 21.86 -3.01 -7.62
CA SER A 130 22.46 -2.72 -6.30
C SER A 130 23.84 -3.34 -6.15
#